data_AF-A0A6N7ENC6-F1
#
_entry.id   AF-A0A6N7ENC6-F1
#
_cell.length_a   1.000
_cell.length_b   1.000
_cell.length_c   1.000
_cell.angle_alpha   90.00
_cell.angle_beta   90.00
_cell.angle_gamma   90.00
#
_symmetry.space_group_name_H-M   'P 1'
#
loop_
_entity.id
_entity.type
_entity.pdbx_description
1 polymer ?
#
loop_
_entity_poly.entity_id
_entity_poly.type
_entity_poly.pdbx_seq_one_letter_code
_entity_poly.pdbx_strand_id
1 'polypeptide(L)'
;MVGPADPVYDVIVQSDALDYWTAFGTVAAVLVALTFGAVELFRWSRERGERRRDQAQHIAAWREVFVDGPNNDTDVYSVKTHMANTSALPVFDARFYYTSFVHDEDDWVERTWNEAALLPGQHVHTDWEHQQGNPGGGRLVEVTFRDAAGRWWRRDREGTLTELSAKPPGK
;
A
#
# COMPACT_ATOMS: atom_id res chain seq x y z
N MET A 1 -84.35 -31.83 43.70
CA MET A 1 -82.94 -31.74 44.09
C MET A 1 -82.21 -31.08 42.93
N VAL A 2 -81.76 -29.84 43.13
CA VAL A 2 -81.02 -29.03 42.16
C VAL A 2 -79.55 -29.12 42.57
N GLY A 3 -78.70 -29.62 41.66
CA GLY A 3 -77.23 -29.63 41.78
C GLY A 3 -76.63 -28.72 40.70
N PRO A 4 -75.51 -28.03 40.98
CA PRO A 4 -75.13 -26.78 40.33
C PRO A 4 -74.48 -26.98 38.95
N ALA A 5 -74.59 -25.92 38.15
CA ALA A 5 -73.89 -25.75 36.89
C ALA A 5 -72.39 -25.53 37.15
N ASP A 6 -71.53 -26.30 36.48
CA ASP A 6 -70.10 -26.02 36.38
C ASP A 6 -69.85 -24.99 35.29
N PRO A 7 -69.03 -23.94 35.54
CA PRO A 7 -68.57 -23.05 34.49
C PRO A 7 -67.40 -23.72 33.75
N VAL A 8 -67.58 -23.95 32.45
CA VAL A 8 -66.47 -24.22 31.53
C VAL A 8 -65.74 -22.91 31.33
N TYR A 9 -64.59 -22.76 32.00
CA TYR A 9 -63.68 -21.65 31.76
C TYR A 9 -63.06 -21.81 30.35
N ASP A 10 -63.33 -20.85 29.48
CA ASP A 10 -62.51 -20.58 28.30
C ASP A 10 -61.08 -20.26 28.77
N VAL A 11 -60.15 -21.17 28.49
CA VAL A 11 -58.71 -20.89 28.52
C VAL A 11 -58.14 -21.31 27.18
N ILE A 12 -58.41 -20.48 26.17
CA ILE A 12 -57.63 -20.46 24.95
C ILE A 12 -57.30 -18.99 24.69
N VAL A 13 -56.15 -18.75 24.07
CA VAL A 13 -55.59 -17.45 23.68
C VAL A 13 -54.64 -16.82 24.71
N GLN A 14 -53.52 -17.49 24.98
CA GLN A 14 -52.29 -16.81 25.41
C GLN A 14 -50.99 -17.41 24.85
N SER A 15 -51.07 -18.32 23.87
CA SER A 15 -49.90 -18.94 23.22
C SER A 15 -49.29 -18.07 22.11
N ASP A 16 -50.11 -17.35 21.35
CA ASP A 16 -49.67 -16.77 20.08
C ASP A 16 -48.84 -15.48 20.26
N ALA A 17 -49.04 -14.76 21.36
CA ALA A 17 -48.27 -13.56 21.67
C ALA A 17 -46.82 -13.88 22.09
N LEU A 18 -46.61 -15.01 22.78
CA LEU A 18 -45.29 -15.45 23.23
C LEU A 18 -44.41 -15.93 22.06
N ASP A 19 -44.99 -16.57 21.06
CA ASP A 19 -44.30 -16.98 19.84
C ASP A 19 -43.84 -15.79 18.99
N TYR A 20 -44.63 -14.71 18.93
CA TYR A 20 -44.25 -13.51 18.20
C TYR A 20 -43.04 -12.79 18.83
N TRP A 21 -43.01 -12.63 20.15
CA TRP A 21 -41.90 -11.94 20.83
C TRP A 21 -40.58 -12.73 20.78
N THR A 22 -40.66 -14.07 20.87
CA THR A 22 -39.48 -14.94 20.76
C THR A 22 -38.92 -14.99 19.34
N ALA A 23 -39.77 -14.97 18.31
CA ALA A 23 -39.37 -14.84 16.91
C ALA A 23 -38.67 -13.49 16.63
N PHE A 24 -39.19 -12.37 17.16
CA PHE A 24 -38.53 -11.08 17.04
C PHE A 24 -37.15 -11.05 17.74
N GLY A 25 -37.05 -11.64 18.93
CA GLY A 25 -35.79 -11.70 19.66
C GLY A 25 -34.69 -12.49 18.94
N THR A 26 -35.05 -13.62 18.33
CA THR A 26 -34.09 -14.43 17.56
C THR A 26 -33.65 -13.74 16.27
N VAL A 27 -34.57 -13.12 15.53
CA VAL A 27 -34.20 -12.34 14.33
C VAL A 27 -33.29 -11.17 14.70
N ALA A 28 -33.60 -10.42 15.77
CA ALA A 28 -32.76 -9.33 16.24
C ALA A 28 -31.36 -9.81 16.66
N ALA A 29 -31.28 -10.93 17.41
CA ALA A 29 -30.01 -11.51 17.83
C ALA A 29 -29.15 -11.95 16.63
N VAL A 30 -29.75 -12.55 15.60
CA VAL A 30 -29.05 -12.93 14.36
C VAL A 30 -28.53 -11.70 13.61
N LEU A 31 -29.34 -10.65 13.47
CA LEU A 31 -28.92 -9.41 12.80
C LEU A 31 -27.76 -8.73 13.54
N VAL A 32 -27.82 -8.70 14.88
CA VAL A 32 -26.72 -8.19 15.72
C VAL A 32 -25.47 -9.05 15.55
N ALA A 33 -25.57 -10.38 15.60
CA ALA A 33 -24.43 -11.27 15.41
C ALA A 33 -23.78 -11.10 14.03
N LEU A 34 -24.58 -10.95 12.96
CA LEU A 34 -24.08 -10.72 11.61
C LEU A 34 -23.37 -9.36 11.47
N THR A 35 -23.91 -8.31 12.08
CA THR A 35 -23.28 -6.97 12.02
C THR A 35 -21.96 -6.94 12.79
N PHE A 36 -21.90 -7.51 13.99
CA PHE A 36 -20.64 -7.65 14.73
C PHE A 36 -19.61 -8.50 13.95
N GLY A 37 -20.03 -9.62 13.37
CA GLY A 37 -19.17 -10.45 12.53
C GLY A 37 -18.61 -9.70 11.31
N ALA A 38 -19.46 -8.92 10.63
CA ALA A 38 -19.04 -8.11 9.49
C ALA A 38 -18.03 -7.01 9.89
N VAL A 39 -18.28 -6.30 10.98
CA VAL A 39 -17.39 -5.24 11.49
C VAL A 39 -16.01 -5.80 11.88
N GLU A 40 -15.98 -6.96 12.54
CA GLU A 40 -14.74 -7.66 12.91
C GLU A 40 -13.93 -8.05 11.66
N LEU A 41 -14.61 -8.59 10.64
CA LEU A 41 -14.01 -8.92 9.33
C LEU A 41 -13.42 -7.69 8.63
N PHE A 42 -14.13 -6.57 8.65
CA PHE A 42 -13.62 -5.31 8.11
C PHE A 42 -12.40 -4.81 8.88
N ARG A 43 -12.39 -4.89 10.21
CA ARG A 43 -11.21 -4.51 11.03
C ARG A 43 -10.00 -5.37 10.74
N TRP A 44 -10.16 -6.70 10.71
CA TRP A 44 -9.05 -7.61 10.38
C TRP A 44 -8.51 -7.42 8.96
N SER A 45 -9.37 -7.09 7.99
CA SER A 45 -8.91 -6.80 6.64
C SER A 45 -8.08 -5.51 6.56
N ARG A 46 -8.46 -4.46 7.32
CA ARG A 46 -7.70 -3.22 7.43
C ARG A 46 -6.36 -3.42 8.14
N GLU A 47 -6.35 -4.07 9.29
CA GLU A 47 -5.09 -4.32 10.03
C GLU A 47 -4.12 -5.19 9.23
N ARG A 48 -4.63 -6.19 8.50
CA ARG A 48 -3.80 -6.97 7.57
C ARG A 48 -3.30 -6.10 6.43
N GLY A 49 -4.12 -5.20 5.89
CA GLY A 49 -3.72 -4.23 4.85
C GLY A 49 -2.62 -3.26 5.30
N GLU A 50 -2.71 -2.77 6.53
CA GLU A 50 -1.74 -1.83 7.11
C GLU A 50 -0.41 -2.52 7.39
N ARG A 51 -0.41 -3.67 8.06
CA ARG A 51 0.81 -4.47 8.26
C ARG A 51 1.45 -4.93 6.94
N ARG A 52 0.65 -5.07 5.87
CA ARG A 52 1.15 -5.40 4.51
C ARG A 52 1.89 -4.24 3.85
N ARG A 53 1.43 -2.99 4.05
CA ARG A 53 2.05 -1.80 3.47
C ARG A 53 3.27 -1.32 4.26
N ASP A 54 3.36 -1.70 5.53
CA ASP A 54 4.39 -1.25 6.47
C ASP A 54 5.81 -1.40 5.89
N GLN A 55 6.20 -2.60 5.42
CA GLN A 55 7.51 -2.83 4.81
C GLN A 55 7.77 -1.90 3.61
N ALA A 56 6.78 -1.76 2.72
CA ALA A 56 6.92 -1.02 1.48
C ALA A 56 7.01 0.50 1.69
N GLN A 57 6.56 1.01 2.85
CA GLN A 57 6.74 2.40 3.24
C GLN A 57 8.21 2.73 3.56
N HIS A 58 9.00 1.75 3.98
CA HIS A 58 10.39 1.90 4.38
C HIS A 58 11.42 1.85 3.23
N ILE A 59 10.95 1.73 1.98
CA ILE A 59 11.82 1.79 0.80
C ILE A 59 11.88 3.22 0.31
N ALA A 60 13.06 3.82 0.32
CA ALA A 60 13.28 5.19 -0.12
C ALA A 60 14.23 5.21 -1.31
N ALA A 61 14.02 6.14 -2.23
CA ALA A 61 14.95 6.40 -3.31
C ALA A 61 14.91 7.88 -3.68
N TRP A 62 16.08 8.44 -3.98
CA TRP A 62 16.23 9.87 -4.25
C TRP A 62 17.43 10.11 -5.16
N ARG A 63 17.55 11.33 -5.68
CA ARG A 63 18.70 11.79 -6.45
C ARG A 63 19.36 12.97 -5.76
N GLU A 64 20.66 12.87 -5.59
CA GLU A 64 21.53 13.95 -5.14
C GLU A 64 22.11 14.63 -6.38
N VAL A 65 21.98 15.95 -6.46
CA VAL A 65 22.52 16.77 -7.54
C VAL A 65 23.57 17.70 -6.94
N PHE A 66 24.77 17.65 -7.49
CA PHE A 66 25.89 18.49 -7.11
C PHE A 66 26.28 19.35 -8.32
N VAL A 67 26.34 20.67 -8.15
CA VAL A 67 26.75 21.58 -9.23
C VAL A 67 28.26 21.69 -9.21
N ASP A 68 28.91 21.33 -10.32
CA ASP A 68 30.37 21.32 -10.42
C ASP A 68 30.89 22.69 -10.90
N GLY A 69 31.67 23.39 -10.07
CA GLY A 69 32.47 24.55 -10.51
C GLY A 69 32.41 25.80 -9.62
N PRO A 70 33.42 26.68 -9.68
CA PRO A 70 33.57 27.83 -8.78
C PRO A 70 32.62 29.00 -9.05
N ASN A 71 31.91 29.04 -10.18
CA ASN A 71 31.22 30.25 -10.67
C ASN A 71 29.75 30.06 -11.06
N ASN A 72 29.07 28.98 -10.64
CA ASN A 72 27.73 28.66 -11.13
C ASN A 72 27.64 28.68 -12.67
N ASP A 73 28.71 28.26 -13.36
CA ASP A 73 28.59 27.93 -14.78
C ASP A 73 27.67 26.71 -14.79
N THR A 74 26.38 26.95 -15.04
CA THR A 74 25.27 26.06 -14.72
C THR A 74 25.26 24.77 -15.52
N ASP A 75 26.24 24.60 -16.40
CA ASP A 75 26.19 23.67 -17.51
C ASP A 75 26.89 22.36 -17.20
N VAL A 76 27.47 22.17 -16.01
CA VAL A 76 27.96 20.85 -15.57
C VAL A 76 27.50 20.57 -14.15
N TYR A 77 26.85 19.42 -13.97
CA TYR A 77 26.43 18.94 -12.66
C TYR A 77 26.61 17.43 -12.56
N SER A 78 26.99 16.98 -11.38
CA SER A 78 27.11 15.57 -11.03
C SER A 78 25.83 15.08 -10.36
N VAL A 79 25.28 13.96 -10.83
CA VAL A 79 24.11 13.33 -10.23
C VAL A 79 24.46 11.97 -9.67
N LYS A 80 23.95 11.69 -8.47
CA LYS A 80 23.99 10.38 -7.85
C LYS A 80 22.59 9.93 -7.51
N THR A 81 22.29 8.68 -7.84
CA THR A 81 21.01 8.06 -7.50
C THR A 81 21.18 7.16 -6.30
N HIS A 82 20.24 7.19 -5.36
CA HIS A 82 20.27 6.41 -4.14
C HIS A 82 19.02 5.55 -3.98
N MET A 83 19.19 4.35 -3.42
CA MET A 83 18.11 3.51 -2.92
C MET A 83 18.45 2.98 -1.53
N ALA A 84 17.51 3.03 -0.61
CA ALA A 84 17.68 2.53 0.75
C ALA A 84 16.48 1.67 1.18
N ASN A 85 16.78 0.53 1.80
CA ASN A 85 15.78 -0.29 2.49
C ASN A 85 15.94 -0.10 4.00
N THR A 86 15.04 0.68 4.61
CA THR A 86 15.02 0.89 6.06
C THR A 86 14.09 -0.09 6.80
N SER A 87 13.53 -1.07 6.09
CA SER A 87 12.63 -2.07 6.68
C SER A 87 13.43 -3.19 7.35
N ALA A 88 12.77 -3.95 8.22
CA ALA A 88 13.36 -5.14 8.86
C ALA A 88 13.49 -6.36 7.92
N LEU A 89 13.02 -6.26 6.67
CA LEU A 89 12.92 -7.38 5.74
C LEU A 89 13.56 -7.03 4.38
N PRO A 90 14.15 -8.01 3.67
CA PRO A 90 14.70 -7.75 2.35
C PRO A 90 13.60 -7.39 1.34
N VAL A 91 13.96 -6.59 0.35
CA VAL A 91 13.17 -6.42 -0.88
C VAL A 91 13.98 -6.89 -2.08
N PHE A 92 13.28 -7.35 -3.10
CA PHE A 92 13.86 -8.02 -4.27
C PHE A 92 13.47 -7.31 -5.54
N ASP A 93 14.26 -7.52 -6.60
CA ASP A 93 13.99 -6.98 -7.94
C ASP A 93 13.67 -5.47 -7.91
N ALA A 94 14.41 -4.70 -7.12
CA ALA A 94 14.20 -3.27 -6.99
C ALA A 94 14.65 -2.57 -8.27
N ARG A 95 13.78 -1.75 -8.85
CA ARG A 95 14.04 -0.99 -10.06
C ARG A 95 13.74 0.47 -9.82
N PHE A 96 14.68 1.30 -10.22
CA PHE A 96 14.59 2.74 -10.12
C PHE A 96 14.57 3.34 -11.52
N TYR A 97 13.46 4.00 -11.85
CA TYR A 97 13.24 4.66 -13.13
C TYR A 97 13.44 6.17 -12.96
N TYR A 98 14.30 6.74 -13.80
CA TYR A 98 14.63 8.16 -13.76
C TYR A 98 14.86 8.71 -15.15
N THR A 99 14.68 10.01 -15.32
CA THR A 99 15.05 10.70 -16.56
C THR A 99 16.44 11.31 -16.42
N SER A 100 17.25 11.28 -17.47
CA SER A 100 18.49 12.07 -17.57
C SER A 100 18.43 12.92 -18.82
N PHE A 101 18.86 14.17 -18.73
CA PHE A 101 19.04 14.99 -19.91
C PHE A 101 20.36 14.58 -20.60
N VAL A 102 20.32 14.38 -21.92
CA VAL A 102 21.49 14.03 -22.74
C VAL A 102 21.77 15.21 -23.66
N HIS A 103 22.84 15.94 -23.38
CA HIS A 103 23.14 17.21 -24.05
C HIS A 103 23.34 17.06 -25.56
N ASP A 104 24.04 16.00 -26.00
CA ASP A 104 24.31 15.76 -27.42
C ASP A 104 23.03 15.54 -28.26
N GLU A 105 21.94 15.10 -27.61
CA GLU A 105 20.66 14.81 -28.26
C GLU A 105 19.62 15.90 -28.01
N ASP A 106 19.90 16.86 -27.13
CA ASP A 106 18.95 17.86 -26.60
C ASP A 106 17.63 17.22 -26.13
N ASP A 107 17.71 16.00 -25.56
CA ASP A 107 16.54 15.18 -25.23
C ASP A 107 16.65 14.53 -23.84
N TRP A 108 15.51 14.06 -23.37
CA TRP A 108 15.32 13.37 -22.10
C TRP A 108 15.24 11.87 -22.30
N VAL A 109 16.24 11.17 -21.78
CA VAL A 109 16.29 9.72 -21.87
C VAL A 109 15.80 9.10 -20.57
N GLU A 110 14.86 8.16 -20.66
CA GLU A 110 14.49 7.30 -19.54
C GLU A 110 15.61 6.30 -19.28
N ARG A 111 16.01 6.20 -18.01
CA ARG A 111 17.01 5.25 -17.53
C ARG A 111 16.44 4.39 -16.42
N THR A 112 16.95 3.17 -16.37
CA THR A 112 16.57 2.19 -15.35
C THR A 112 17.83 1.68 -14.66
N TRP A 113 17.85 1.78 -13.34
CA TRP A 113 18.83 1.10 -12.50
C TRP A 113 18.15 -0.04 -11.73
N ASN A 114 18.76 -1.22 -11.76
CA ASN A 114 18.21 -2.43 -11.18
C ASN A 114 19.10 -2.97 -10.06
N GLU A 115 18.48 -3.35 -8.96
CA GLU A 115 19.11 -4.02 -7.84
C GLU A 115 18.39 -5.35 -7.57
N ALA A 116 19.14 -6.45 -7.60
CA ALA A 116 18.56 -7.78 -7.43
C ALA A 116 17.92 -7.95 -6.04
N ALA A 117 18.55 -7.40 -5.01
CA ALA A 117 18.03 -7.36 -3.66
C ALA A 117 18.58 -6.16 -2.88
N LEU A 118 17.74 -5.58 -2.02
CA LEU A 118 18.13 -4.61 -1.01
C LEU A 118 17.85 -5.21 0.37
N LEU A 119 18.91 -5.52 1.10
CA LEU A 119 18.85 -6.11 2.43
C LEU A 119 18.38 -5.08 3.49
N PRO A 120 17.90 -5.54 4.66
CA PRO A 120 17.55 -4.65 5.76
C PRO A 120 18.70 -3.69 6.13
N GLY A 121 18.41 -2.39 6.17
CA GLY A 121 19.38 -1.33 6.47
C GLY A 121 20.36 -1.02 5.33
N GLN A 122 20.27 -1.71 4.18
CA GLN A 122 21.18 -1.48 3.07
C GLN A 122 20.84 -0.18 2.35
N HIS A 123 21.89 0.59 2.06
CA HIS A 123 21.88 1.78 1.23
C HIS A 123 22.85 1.56 0.08
N VAL A 124 22.34 1.70 -1.15
CA VAL A 124 23.12 1.61 -2.37
C VAL A 124 22.99 2.90 -3.16
N HIS A 125 23.97 3.18 -4.00
CA HIS A 125 23.95 4.33 -4.89
C HIS A 125 24.68 4.03 -6.20
N THR A 126 24.36 4.78 -7.24
CA THR A 126 25.16 4.79 -8.47
C THR A 126 26.47 5.53 -8.25
N ASP A 127 27.41 5.40 -9.19
CA ASP A 127 28.51 6.35 -9.29
C ASP A 127 27.99 7.74 -9.69
N TRP A 128 28.84 8.75 -9.52
CA TRP A 128 28.55 10.10 -9.99
C TRP A 128 28.50 10.12 -11.52
N GLU A 129 27.35 10.51 -12.06
CA GLU A 129 27.19 10.78 -13.48
C GLU A 129 27.30 12.29 -13.73
N HIS A 130 28.31 12.69 -14.48
CA HIS A 130 28.45 14.08 -14.93
C HIS A 130 27.47 14.31 -16.08
N GLN A 131 26.62 15.31 -15.92
CA GLN A 131 25.63 15.73 -16.91
C GLN A 131 25.91 17.17 -17.29
N GLN A 132 25.67 17.50 -18.57
CA GLN A 132 25.74 18.87 -19.05
C GLN A 132 24.35 19.48 -19.18
N GLY A 133 24.23 20.78 -18.95
CA GLY A 133 22.99 21.54 -19.04
C GLY A 133 22.31 21.76 -17.69
N ASN A 134 20.98 21.85 -17.66
CA ASN A 134 20.24 22.33 -16.49
C ASN A 134 20.22 21.32 -15.32
N PRO A 135 20.73 21.67 -14.11
CA PRO A 135 20.76 20.79 -12.94
C PRO A 135 19.38 20.40 -12.40
N GLY A 136 18.33 21.15 -12.76
CA GLY A 136 16.93 20.77 -12.52
C GLY A 136 16.43 19.63 -13.40
N GLY A 137 17.33 19.10 -14.25
CA GLY A 137 17.11 18.11 -15.27
C GLY A 137 16.52 16.83 -14.69
N GLY A 138 17.40 15.91 -14.30
CA GLY A 138 16.99 14.56 -13.99
C GLY A 138 15.94 14.43 -12.88
N ARG A 139 14.83 13.73 -13.15
CA ARG A 139 13.76 13.49 -12.17
C ARG A 139 13.65 12.01 -11.85
N LEU A 140 13.39 11.70 -10.58
CA LEU A 140 12.87 10.39 -10.19
C LEU A 140 11.46 10.26 -10.77
N VAL A 141 11.23 9.18 -11.50
CA VAL A 141 9.93 8.87 -12.10
C VAL A 141 9.19 7.89 -11.21
N GLU A 142 9.84 6.77 -10.90
CA GLU A 142 9.18 5.65 -10.24
C GLU A 142 10.18 4.69 -9.60
N VAL A 143 9.77 4.02 -8.53
CA VAL A 143 10.45 2.84 -7.97
C VAL A 143 9.50 1.66 -8.00
N THR A 144 9.96 0.51 -8.49
CA THR A 144 9.22 -0.74 -8.35
C THR A 144 10.05 -1.77 -7.61
N PHE A 145 9.42 -2.62 -6.82
CA PHE A 145 10.13 -3.67 -6.09
C PHE A 145 9.16 -4.77 -5.69
N ARG A 146 9.74 -5.92 -5.32
CA ARG A 146 9.02 -7.05 -4.75
C ARG A 146 9.33 -7.15 -3.26
N ASP A 147 8.30 -7.17 -2.42
CA ASP A 147 8.47 -7.31 -0.97
C ASP A 147 8.85 -8.75 -0.55
N ALA A 148 9.12 -8.96 0.74
CA ALA A 148 9.52 -10.27 1.24
C ALA A 148 8.40 -11.34 1.15
N ALA A 149 7.14 -10.90 1.00
CA ALA A 149 5.99 -11.78 0.79
C ALA A 149 5.70 -12.02 -0.70
N GLY A 150 6.54 -11.51 -1.60
CA GLY A 150 6.43 -11.71 -3.05
C GLY A 150 5.46 -10.75 -3.75
N ARG A 151 4.92 -9.72 -3.07
CA ARG A 151 4.03 -8.73 -3.68
C ARG A 151 4.82 -7.66 -4.40
N TRP A 152 4.28 -7.17 -5.51
CA TRP A 152 4.87 -6.07 -6.27
C TRP A 152 4.32 -4.74 -5.79
N TRP A 153 5.22 -3.79 -5.60
CA TRP A 153 4.91 -2.44 -5.20
C TRP A 153 5.50 -1.46 -6.21
N ARG A 154 4.77 -0.36 -6.40
CA ARG A 154 5.20 0.81 -7.14
C ARG A 154 5.12 2.02 -6.22
N ARG A 155 6.17 2.82 -6.19
CA ARG A 155 6.18 4.16 -5.61
C ARG A 155 6.38 5.17 -6.73
N ASP A 156 5.41 6.05 -6.93
CA ASP A 156 5.53 7.14 -7.90
C ASP A 156 6.39 8.30 -7.34
N ARG A 157 6.57 9.34 -8.17
CA ARG A 157 7.32 10.54 -7.83
C ARG A 157 6.75 11.29 -6.63
N GLU A 158 5.43 11.23 -6.44
CA GLU A 158 4.72 11.86 -5.33
C GLU A 158 4.86 11.06 -4.03
N GLY A 159 5.50 9.89 -4.08
CA GLY A 159 5.69 8.99 -2.96
C GLY A 159 4.49 8.08 -2.70
N THR A 160 3.48 8.09 -3.58
CA THR A 160 2.29 7.25 -3.46
C THR A 160 2.66 5.80 -3.73
N LEU A 161 2.34 4.95 -2.76
CA LEU A 161 2.58 3.52 -2.84
C LEU A 161 1.36 2.77 -3.38
N THR A 162 1.53 2.04 -4.47
CA THR A 162 0.48 1.23 -5.11
C THR A 162 0.93 -0.23 -5.21
N GLU A 163 0.07 -1.16 -4.83
CA GLU A 163 0.30 -2.59 -5.05
C GLU A 163 0.00 -2.95 -6.51
N LEU A 164 0.89 -3.70 -7.15
CA LEU A 164 0.74 -4.17 -8.52
C LEU A 164 0.30 -5.63 -8.53
N SER A 165 -0.57 -6.00 -9.48
CA SER A 165 -1.05 -7.37 -9.64
C SER A 165 -0.01 -8.32 -10.23
N ALA A 166 1.04 -7.80 -10.88
CA ALA A 166 2.08 -8.57 -11.55
C ALA A 166 3.42 -7.80 -11.59
N LYS A 167 4.48 -8.49 -12.02
CA LYS A 167 5.79 -7.88 -12.26
C LYS A 167 5.65 -6.76 -13.30
N PRO A 168 6.12 -5.54 -13.01
CA PRO A 168 6.06 -4.45 -13.97
C PRO A 168 6.95 -4.76 -15.19
N PRO A 169 6.50 -4.38 -16.41
CA PRO A 169 7.31 -4.53 -17.60
C PRO A 169 8.64 -3.76 -17.44
N GLY A 170 9.70 -4.26 -18.06
CA GLY A 170 10.88 -3.42 -18.28
C GLY A 170 10.47 -2.28 -19.20
N LYS A 171 10.84 -1.05 -18.86
CA LYS A 171 10.75 0.08 -19.78
C LYS A 171 11.98 0.09 -20.68
#